data_AF-A0A239DMN5-F1
#
_entry.id   AF-A0A239DMN5-F1
#
_cell.length_a   1.000
_cell.length_b   1.000
_cell.length_c   1.000
_cell.angle_alpha   90.00
_cell.angle_beta   90.00
_cell.angle_gamma   90.00
#
_symmetry.space_group_name_H-M   'P 1'
#
loop_
_entity.id
_entity.type
_entity.pdbx_description
1 polymer ?
#
loop_
_entity_poly.entity_id
_entity_poly.type
_entity_poly.pdbx_seq_one_letter_code
_entity_poly.pdbx_strand_id
1 'polypeptide(L)'
;MSLENRLTAAQLAALTPGDTVTIESAPDVRGTRWAVGTVIRVGAAEIVVKSRGRRGTFVERYGRRDGIRRSGSPAELVNAEPTEPATAEQRREAQRIHSLYRAWSRNRADVDTLRQLHAAIGDYLLTRTG
;
A
#
# COMPACT_ATOMS: atom_id res chain seq x y z
N MET A 1 4.52 10.00 7.04
CA MET A 1 3.41 9.41 7.80
C MET A 1 2.51 10.55 8.22
N SER A 2 1.32 10.65 7.64
CA SER A 2 0.37 11.71 8.00
C SER A 2 -0.38 11.30 9.27
N LEU A 3 -0.40 12.17 10.28
CA LEU A 3 -1.15 11.95 11.52
C LEU A 3 -2.66 11.89 11.28
N GLU A 4 -3.13 12.52 10.21
CA GLU A 4 -4.55 12.71 9.91
C GLU A 4 -5.26 11.41 9.54
N ASN A 5 -4.52 10.39 9.09
CA ASN A 5 -5.10 9.12 8.64
C ASN A 5 -4.91 7.99 9.66
N ARG A 6 -4.39 8.22 10.87
CA ARG A 6 -4.18 7.14 11.84
C ARG A 6 -5.50 6.64 12.42
N LEU A 7 -5.62 5.32 12.62
CA LEU A 7 -6.71 4.80 13.43
C LEU A 7 -6.58 5.30 14.87
N THR A 8 -7.67 5.81 15.41
CA THR A 8 -7.75 6.22 16.82
C THR A 8 -7.68 5.00 17.74
N ALA A 9 -7.31 5.21 19.01
CA ALA A 9 -7.28 4.13 20.00
C ALA A 9 -8.64 3.43 20.16
N ALA A 10 -9.76 4.16 20.00
CA ALA A 10 -11.10 3.58 20.03
C ALA A 10 -11.36 2.67 18.82
N GLN A 11 -10.99 3.12 17.61
CA GLN A 11 -11.10 2.30 16.40
C GLN A 11 -10.20 1.06 16.47
N LEU A 12 -8.97 1.21 16.96
CA LEU A 12 -8.06 0.08 17.17
C LEU A 12 -8.59 -0.92 18.22
N ALA A 13 -9.27 -0.42 19.26
CA ALA A 13 -9.88 -1.26 20.28
C ALA A 13 -11.10 -2.04 19.79
N ALA A 14 -11.80 -1.50 18.79
CA ALA A 14 -12.99 -2.08 18.17
C ALA A 14 -12.67 -3.13 17.09
N LEU A 15 -11.42 -3.20 16.61
CA LEU A 15 -11.02 -4.22 15.63
C LEU A 15 -11.26 -5.63 16.16
N THR A 16 -11.69 -6.50 15.26
CA THR A 16 -11.97 -7.92 15.51
C THR A 16 -11.27 -8.79 14.47
N PRO A 17 -11.00 -10.08 14.78
CA PRO A 17 -10.48 -11.01 13.78
C PRO A 17 -11.42 -11.11 12.57
N GLY A 18 -10.88 -10.95 11.36
CA GLY A 18 -11.61 -10.88 10.10
C GLY A 18 -11.63 -9.47 9.49
N ASP A 19 -11.44 -8.43 10.31
CA ASP A 19 -11.46 -7.05 9.82
C ASP A 19 -10.32 -6.78 8.84
N THR A 20 -10.62 -5.99 7.81
CA THR A 20 -9.64 -5.54 6.84
C THR A 20 -9.08 -4.19 7.28
N VAL A 21 -7.75 -4.08 7.27
CA VAL A 21 -7.02 -2.88 7.69
C VAL A 21 -6.02 -2.44 6.62
N THR A 22 -5.79 -1.14 6.55
CA THR A 22 -4.76 -0.55 5.71
C THR A 22 -3.49 -0.30 6.52
N ILE A 23 -2.36 -0.68 5.95
CA ILE A 23 -1.03 -0.53 6.52
C ILE A 23 -0.26 0.49 5.69
N GLU A 24 0.11 1.61 6.31
CA GLU A 24 1.06 2.58 5.74
C GLU A 24 2.46 2.24 6.27
N SER A 25 3.40 1.93 5.38
CA SER A 25 4.82 1.77 5.75
C SER A 25 5.58 3.05 5.45
N ALA A 26 6.61 3.33 6.25
CA ALA A 26 7.50 4.47 6.04
C ALA A 26 7.98 4.55 4.58
N PRO A 27 8.11 5.77 4.03
CA PRO A 27 8.53 5.95 2.65
C PRO A 27 9.92 5.33 2.43
N ASP A 28 10.03 4.49 1.41
CA ASP A 28 11.33 4.09 0.87
C ASP A 28 11.68 4.96 -0.34
N VAL A 29 12.76 4.64 -1.05
CA VAL A 29 13.20 5.36 -2.27
C VAL A 29 12.12 5.40 -3.36
N ARG A 30 11.05 4.59 -3.24
CA ARG A 30 9.91 4.50 -4.16
C ARG A 30 8.63 5.16 -3.60
N GLY A 31 8.72 5.82 -2.46
CA GLY A 31 7.61 6.53 -1.81
C GLY A 31 6.94 5.73 -0.69
N THR A 32 5.87 6.29 -0.13
CA THR A 32 5.05 5.65 0.90
C THR A 32 4.39 4.39 0.36
N ARG A 33 4.57 3.27 1.06
CA ARG A 33 4.01 1.99 0.65
C ARG A 33 2.75 1.67 1.43
N TRP A 34 1.68 1.40 0.70
CA TRP A 34 0.40 0.98 1.25
C TRP A 34 0.22 -0.53 1.06
N ALA A 35 -0.36 -1.19 2.05
CA ALA A 35 -0.73 -2.61 1.96
C ALA A 35 -2.06 -2.85 2.67
N VAL A 36 -2.80 -3.86 2.21
CA VAL A 36 -3.99 -4.35 2.89
C VAL A 36 -3.63 -5.59 3.69
N GLY A 37 -4.16 -5.68 4.90
CA GLY A 37 -4.06 -6.85 5.75
C GLY A 37 -5.38 -7.21 6.40
N THR A 38 -5.49 -8.46 6.84
CA THR A 38 -6.62 -8.96 7.61
C THR A 38 -6.18 -9.14 9.06
N VAL A 39 -6.94 -8.61 10.01
CA VAL A 39 -6.73 -8.87 11.43
C VAL A 39 -7.00 -10.35 11.68
N ILE A 40 -6.00 -11.08 12.17
CA ILE A 40 -6.14 -12.51 12.48
C ILE A 40 -6.28 -12.77 13.97
N ARG A 41 -5.88 -11.80 14.81
CA ARG A 41 -6.00 -11.88 16.26
C ARG A 41 -5.90 -10.49 16.88
N VAL A 42 -6.70 -10.26 17.93
CA VAL A 42 -6.58 -9.07 18.79
C VAL A 42 -6.28 -9.53 20.21
N GLY A 43 -5.14 -9.12 20.74
CA GLY A 43 -4.71 -9.37 22.10
C GLY A 43 -4.85 -8.14 23.00
N ALA A 44 -4.46 -8.26 24.27
CA ALA A 44 -4.54 -7.15 25.21
C ALA A 44 -3.69 -5.94 24.79
N ALA A 45 -2.46 -6.18 24.31
CA ALA A 45 -1.49 -5.14 23.95
C ALA A 45 -1.22 -5.01 22.44
N GLU A 46 -1.65 -6.00 21.65
CA GLU A 46 -1.27 -6.12 20.25
C GLU A 46 -2.42 -6.55 19.33
N ILE A 47 -2.37 -6.07 18.10
CA ILE A 47 -3.20 -6.51 16.98
C ILE A 47 -2.29 -7.26 16.02
N VAL A 48 -2.68 -8.47 15.64
CA VAL A 48 -1.93 -9.31 14.71
C VAL A 48 -2.63 -9.26 13.36
N VAL A 49 -1.89 -8.86 12.33
CA VAL A 49 -2.39 -8.67 10.98
C VAL A 49 -1.65 -9.58 10.03
N LYS A 50 -2.39 -10.26 9.16
CA LYS A 50 -1.87 -11.05 8.04
C LYS A 50 -1.94 -10.20 6.78
N SER A 51 -0.81 -9.96 6.13
CA SER A 51 -0.75 -9.21 4.87
C SER A 51 -0.14 -10.06 3.76
N ARG A 52 -0.47 -9.77 2.50
CA ARG A 52 0.11 -10.44 1.34
C ARG A 52 1.02 -9.48 0.59
N GLY A 53 2.30 -9.84 0.49
CA GLY A 53 3.28 -9.09 -0.28
C GLY A 53 3.86 -9.90 -1.43
N ARG A 54 4.80 -9.27 -2.14
CA ARG A 54 5.44 -9.85 -3.34
C ARG A 54 6.25 -11.12 -3.04
N ARG A 55 6.78 -11.25 -1.82
CA ARG A 55 7.58 -12.41 -1.37
C ARG A 55 6.77 -13.44 -0.59
N GLY A 56 5.45 -13.31 -0.52
CA GLY A 56 4.57 -14.23 0.20
C GLY A 56 3.70 -13.55 1.24
N THR A 57 3.23 -14.34 2.21
CA THR A 57 2.37 -13.88 3.30
C THR A 57 3.23 -13.48 4.49
N PHE A 58 2.88 -12.35 5.10
CA PHE A 58 3.53 -11.81 6.28
C PHE A 58 2.53 -11.77 7.43
N VAL A 59 3.03 -12.03 8.65
CA VAL A 59 2.27 -11.86 9.89
C VAL A 59 2.99 -10.78 10.70
N GLU A 60 2.27 -9.70 10.97
CA GLU A 60 2.81 -8.46 11.52
C GLU A 60 2.06 -8.09 12.79
N ARG A 61 2.76 -7.53 13.77
CA ARG A 61 2.22 -7.18 15.09
C ARG A 61 2.22 -5.67 15.26
N TYR A 62 1.09 -5.13 15.66
CA TYR A 62 0.85 -3.70 15.85
C TYR A 62 0.43 -3.45 17.29
N GLY A 63 0.83 -2.32 17.86
CA GLY A 63 0.35 -1.93 19.17
C GLY A 63 -1.14 -1.61 19.13
N ARG A 64 -1.91 -2.17 20.08
CA ARG A 64 -3.35 -1.93 20.14
C ARG A 64 -3.70 -0.47 20.49
N ARG A 65 -2.79 0.23 21.17
CA ARG A 65 -3.01 1.62 21.61
C ARG A 65 -2.66 2.66 20.54
N ASP A 66 -1.63 2.37 19.75
CA ASP A 66 -0.97 3.34 18.88
C ASP A 66 -1.05 2.94 17.39
N GLY A 67 -1.41 1.69 17.08
CA GLY A 67 -1.48 1.18 15.72
C GLY A 67 -0.10 1.04 15.07
N ILE A 68 1.00 1.13 15.84
CA ILE A 68 2.36 1.13 15.31
C ILE A 68 2.93 -0.28 15.32
N ARG A 69 3.61 -0.66 14.24
CA ARG A 69 4.26 -1.96 14.11
C ARG A 69 5.34 -2.14 15.18
N ARG A 70 5.30 -3.27 15.89
CA ARG A 70 6.21 -3.60 17.00
C ARG A 70 7.57 -4.16 16.56
N SER A 71 7.71 -4.63 15.33
CA SER A 71 8.96 -5.22 14.82
C SER A 71 9.14 -5.00 13.32
N GLY A 72 10.39 -4.90 12.87
CA GLY A 72 10.73 -4.62 11.47
C GLY A 72 10.65 -3.14 11.10
N SER A 73 10.52 -2.86 9.81
CA SER A 73 10.43 -1.47 9.32
C SER A 73 9.17 -0.77 9.85
N PRO A 74 9.25 0.54 10.20
CA PRO A 74 8.12 1.29 10.73
C PRO A 74 6.91 1.24 9.79
N ALA A 75 5.76 0.89 10.37
CA ALA A 75 4.48 0.90 9.67
C ALA A 75 3.34 1.12 10.67
N GLU A 76 2.22 1.61 10.16
CA GLU A 76 1.09 2.07 10.97
C GLU A 76 -0.23 1.58 10.38
N LEU A 77 -1.21 1.30 11.25
CA LEU A 77 -2.58 1.05 10.85
C LEU A 77 -3.32 2.38 10.66
N VAL A 78 -3.86 2.57 9.47
CA VAL A 78 -4.45 3.83 9.03
C VAL A 78 -5.89 3.65 8.58
N ASN A 79 -6.70 4.67 8.82
CA ASN A 79 -8.06 4.86 8.37
C ASN A 79 -8.07 5.33 6.91
N ALA A 80 -7.37 4.60 6.05
CA ALA A 80 -7.55 4.71 4.61
C ALA A 80 -8.50 3.60 4.19
N GLU A 81 -9.48 3.90 3.34
CA GLU A 81 -10.30 2.85 2.73
C GLU A 81 -9.37 1.76 2.22
N PRO A 82 -9.64 0.49 2.55
CA PRO A 82 -8.80 -0.62 2.12
C PRO A 82 -8.78 -0.63 0.60
N THR A 83 -7.76 0.01 0.02
CA THR A 83 -7.55 0.01 -1.41
C THR A 83 -7.25 -1.42 -1.74
N GLU A 84 -8.19 -2.11 -2.40
CA GLU A 84 -8.05 -3.51 -2.73
C GLU A 84 -6.64 -3.79 -3.27
N PRO A 85 -6.02 -4.91 -2.86
CA PRO A 85 -4.68 -5.23 -3.32
C PRO A 85 -4.67 -5.20 -4.84
N ALA A 86 -3.89 -4.27 -5.42
CA ALA A 86 -3.92 -4.01 -6.85
C ALA A 86 -3.89 -5.32 -7.64
N THR A 87 -4.82 -5.46 -8.60
CA THR A 87 -5.01 -6.68 -9.39
C THR A 87 -3.71 -7.02 -10.14
N ALA A 88 -3.59 -8.28 -10.60
CA ALA A 88 -2.42 -8.67 -11.40
C ALA A 88 -2.24 -7.80 -12.65
N GLU A 89 -3.36 -7.33 -13.22
CA GLU A 89 -3.42 -6.41 -14.35
C GLU A 89 -2.93 -5.00 -13.98
N GLN A 90 -3.46 -4.40 -12.91
CA GLN A 90 -2.98 -3.11 -12.40
C GLN A 90 -1.48 -3.12 -12.08
N ARG A 91 -0.95 -4.26 -11.60
CA ARG A 91 0.50 -4.42 -11.35
C ARG A 91 1.32 -4.51 -12.63
N ARG A 92 0.79 -5.15 -13.69
CA ARG A 92 1.44 -5.20 -15.01
C ARG A 92 1.46 -3.82 -15.63
N GLU A 93 0.37 -3.08 -15.51
CA GLU A 93 0.23 -1.73 -16.05
C GLU A 93 1.14 -0.72 -15.34
N ALA A 94 1.18 -0.75 -14.00
CA ALA A 94 2.14 0.05 -13.24
C ALA A 94 3.61 -0.28 -13.59
N GLN A 95 3.93 -1.56 -13.86
CA GLN A 95 5.25 -1.96 -14.35
C GLN A 95 5.55 -1.46 -15.77
N ARG A 96 4.54 -1.43 -16.64
CA ARG A 96 4.65 -0.85 -17.99
C ARG A 96 4.96 0.63 -17.92
N ILE A 97 4.20 1.40 -17.14
CA ILE A 97 4.43 2.83 -16.90
C ILE A 97 5.85 3.07 -16.36
N HIS A 98 6.27 2.32 -15.33
CA HIS A 98 7.60 2.49 -14.74
C HIS A 98 8.73 2.13 -15.73
N SER A 99 8.52 1.15 -16.60
CA SER A 99 9.49 0.79 -17.64
C SER A 99 9.61 1.86 -18.71
N LEU A 100 8.49 2.42 -19.18
CA LEU A 100 8.43 3.53 -20.14
C LEU A 100 9.07 4.79 -19.55
N TYR A 101 8.78 5.11 -18.29
CA TYR A 101 9.42 6.21 -17.58
C TYR A 101 10.93 6.04 -17.51
N ARG A 102 11.43 4.84 -17.17
CA ARG A 102 12.88 4.59 -17.14
C ARG A 102 13.53 4.64 -18.52
N ALA A 103 12.84 4.20 -19.57
CA ALA A 103 13.34 4.30 -20.94
C ALA A 103 13.46 5.77 -21.36
N TRP A 104 12.41 6.57 -21.18
CA TRP A 104 12.42 8.01 -21.47
C TRP A 104 13.43 8.77 -20.60
N SER A 105 13.54 8.44 -19.31
CA SER A 105 14.49 9.11 -18.42
C SER A 105 15.95 8.91 -18.85
N ARG A 106 16.26 7.81 -19.55
CA ARG A 106 17.60 7.55 -20.12
C ARG A 106 17.82 8.23 -21.46
N ASN A 107 16.76 8.57 -22.19
CA ASN A 107 16.81 9.30 -23.45
C ASN A 107 15.66 10.32 -23.51
N ARG A 108 15.88 11.51 -22.93
CA ARG A 108 14.81 12.51 -22.80
C ARG A 108 14.34 13.12 -24.12
N ALA A 109 15.12 12.97 -25.18
CA ALA A 109 14.75 13.42 -26.53
C ALA A 109 13.80 12.43 -27.24
N ASP A 110 13.57 11.24 -26.67
CA ASP A 110 12.66 10.25 -27.22
C ASP A 110 11.19 10.63 -26.94
N VAL A 111 10.64 11.43 -27.86
CA VAL A 111 9.25 11.92 -27.81
C VAL A 111 8.24 10.78 -27.98
N ASP A 112 8.60 9.70 -28.69
CA ASP A 112 7.69 8.57 -28.90
C ASP A 112 7.54 7.74 -27.63
N THR A 113 8.62 7.52 -26.88
CA THR A 113 8.54 6.92 -25.54
C THR A 113 7.77 7.81 -24.57
N LEU A 114 7.89 9.14 -24.67
CA LEU A 114 7.09 10.07 -23.87
C LEU A 114 5.59 9.98 -24.19
N ARG A 115 5.21 9.90 -25.49
CA ARG A 115 3.82 9.70 -25.91
C ARG A 115 3.25 8.39 -25.39
N GLN A 116 4.02 7.30 -25.49
CA GLN A 116 3.62 5.99 -24.98
C GLN A 116 3.45 5.98 -23.45
N LEU A 117 4.33 6.69 -22.72
CA LEU A 117 4.18 6.88 -21.28
C LEU A 117 2.89 7.64 -20.95
N HIS A 118 2.60 8.70 -21.70
CA HIS A 118 1.39 9.51 -21.49
C HIS A 118 0.11 8.71 -21.76
N ALA A 119 0.09 7.92 -22.84
CA ALA A 119 -1.02 7.02 -23.16
C ALA A 119 -1.23 5.97 -22.07
N ALA A 120 -0.16 5.29 -21.62
CA ALA A 120 -0.24 4.28 -20.57
C ALA A 120 -0.71 4.84 -19.22
N ILE A 121 -0.36 6.09 -18.89
CA ILE A 121 -0.89 6.78 -17.70
C ILE A 121 -2.38 7.08 -17.87
N GLY A 122 -2.80 7.52 -19.06
CA GLY A 122 -4.22 7.76 -19.38
C GLY A 122 -5.08 6.51 -19.23
N ASP A 123 -4.66 5.41 -19.84
CA ASP A 123 -5.35 4.11 -19.77
C ASP A 123 -5.47 3.61 -18.33
N TYR A 124 -4.40 3.74 -17.53
CA TYR A 124 -4.37 3.35 -16.12
C TYR A 124 -5.31 4.19 -15.23
N LEU A 125 -5.44 5.48 -15.52
CA LEU A 125 -6.35 6.35 -14.78
C LEU A 125 -7.81 6.04 -15.12
N LEU A 126 -8.12 5.77 -16.39
CA LEU A 126 -9.48 5.43 -16.83
C LEU A 126 -9.97 4.10 -16.26
N THR A 127 -9.12 3.08 -16.26
CA THR A 127 -9.42 1.74 -15.70
C THR A 127 -9.53 1.70 -14.17
N ARG A 128 -9.10 2.75 -13.46
CA ARG A 128 -9.22 2.85 -12.00
C ARG A 128 -10.50 3.55 -11.54
N THR A 129 -11.17 4.27 -12.43
CA THR A 129 -12.40 5.06 -12.14
C THR A 129 -13.69 4.42 -12.66
N GLY A 130 -13.61 3.27 -13.33
CA GLY A 130 -14.77 2.47 -13.76
C GLY A 130 -14.94 1.24 -12.87
#